data_AF-A0A1X0QFD9-F1
#
_entry.id   AF-A0A1X0QFD9-F1
#
_cell.length_a   1.000
_cell.length_b   1.000
_cell.length_c   1.000
_cell.angle_alpha   90.00
_cell.angle_beta   90.00
_cell.angle_gamma   90.00
#
_symmetry.space_group_name_H-M   'P 1'
#
loop_
_entity.id
_entity.type
_entity.pdbx_description
1 polymer ?
#
loop_
_entity_poly.entity_id
_entity_poly.type
_entity_poly.pdbx_seq_one_letter_code
_entity_poly.pdbx_strand_id
1 'polypeptide(L)'
;MKKIYNDLLTVVSNKNDKDSIKELFSNIRKNNSKIIDGQRVYELEESDCKIPMLTTQEFKETKWQKFAKEKGIKKRVKGQKIYCEETKKWEMRYGGASIKNNDSMLVKAITNKDESYISSFIRNRDDEELSLLTNKQINDMIEILMELLDTSDRLDAIKTIYSLLGRDVTVVSKKLVECTEDFDKLVFLKSKIDYLKYKKNKVL
;
A
#
# COMPACT_ATOMS: atom_id res chain seq x y z
N MET A 1 4.07 42.51 -26.73
CA MET A 1 3.95 42.62 -28.21
C MET A 1 5.12 43.28 -28.92
N LYS A 2 5.65 44.46 -28.50
CA LYS A 2 6.79 45.11 -29.20
C LYS A 2 8.04 44.21 -29.32
N LYS A 3 8.35 43.44 -28.28
CA LYS A 3 9.47 42.49 -28.26
C LYS A 3 9.29 41.37 -29.31
N ILE A 4 8.15 40.67 -29.27
CA ILE A 4 7.80 39.60 -30.22
C ILE A 4 7.83 40.08 -31.69
N TYR A 5 7.31 41.27 -31.96
CA TYR A 5 7.34 41.86 -33.32
C TYR A 5 8.77 42.08 -33.83
N ASN A 6 9.63 42.65 -32.98
CA ASN A 6 11.03 42.88 -33.33
C ASN A 6 11.78 41.56 -33.51
N ASP A 7 11.58 40.60 -32.61
CA ASP A 7 12.21 39.28 -32.69
C ASP A 7 11.85 38.57 -34.01
N LEU A 8 10.57 38.58 -34.43
CA LEU A 8 10.13 37.98 -35.69
C LEU A 8 10.74 38.66 -36.93
N LEU A 9 10.88 39.99 -36.92
CA LEU A 9 11.50 40.74 -38.03
C LEU A 9 13.00 40.49 -38.17
N THR A 10 13.68 40.10 -37.08
CA THR A 10 15.10 39.72 -37.12
C THR A 10 15.34 38.32 -37.68
N VAL A 11 14.41 37.39 -37.46
CA VAL A 11 14.56 35.98 -37.87
C VAL A 11 14.21 35.77 -39.36
N VAL A 12 13.21 36.50 -39.86
CA VAL A 12 12.80 36.38 -41.26
C VAL A 12 13.80 37.11 -42.16
N SER A 13 14.37 36.43 -43.15
CA SER A 13 15.37 37.03 -44.07
C SER A 13 14.74 37.59 -45.35
N ASN A 14 13.62 37.02 -45.80
CA ASN A 14 12.96 37.40 -47.04
C ASN A 14 12.12 38.68 -46.87
N LYS A 15 12.17 39.57 -47.87
CA LYS A 15 11.52 40.89 -47.80
C LYS A 15 9.98 40.78 -47.84
N ASN A 16 9.46 39.89 -48.68
CA ASN A 16 8.01 39.68 -48.82
C ASN A 16 7.37 39.22 -47.51
N ASP A 17 8.01 38.26 -46.83
CA ASP A 17 7.52 37.73 -45.55
C ASP A 17 7.53 38.79 -44.44
N LYS A 18 8.53 39.70 -44.45
CA LYS A 18 8.56 40.85 -43.52
C LYS A 18 7.40 41.80 -43.75
N ASP A 19 7.02 42.03 -45.01
CA ASP A 19 5.93 42.93 -45.35
C ASP A 19 4.57 42.30 -44.99
N SER A 20 4.40 40.99 -45.21
CA SER A 20 3.23 40.23 -44.73
C SER A 20 3.09 40.26 -43.19
N ILE A 21 4.20 40.15 -42.44
CA ILE A 21 4.17 40.26 -40.97
C ILE A 21 3.74 41.67 -40.53
N LYS A 22 4.29 42.73 -41.16
CA LYS A 22 3.88 44.12 -40.84
C LYS A 22 2.38 44.32 -41.05
N GLU A 23 1.86 43.79 -42.16
CA GLU A 23 0.45 43.87 -42.50
C GLU A 23 -0.42 43.14 -41.47
N LEU A 24 -0.05 41.91 -41.08
CA LEU A 24 -0.73 41.16 -40.03
C LEU A 24 -0.81 41.92 -38.71
N PHE A 25 0.31 42.47 -38.23
CA PHE A 25 0.32 43.24 -36.98
C PHE A 25 -0.47 44.55 -37.08
N SER A 26 -0.52 45.17 -38.26
CA SER A 26 -1.37 46.34 -38.53
C SER A 26 -2.84 45.97 -38.39
N ASN A 27 -3.25 44.84 -38.96
CA ASN A 27 -4.63 44.36 -38.90
C ASN A 27 -5.04 43.94 -37.49
N ILE A 28 -4.19 43.21 -36.75
CA ILE A 28 -4.45 42.85 -35.34
C ILE A 28 -4.67 44.11 -34.48
N ARG A 29 -3.91 45.18 -34.71
CA ARG A 29 -4.04 46.43 -33.92
C ARG A 29 -5.33 47.20 -34.18
N LYS A 30 -6.00 46.98 -35.31
CA LYS A 30 -7.29 47.61 -35.63
C LYS A 30 -8.45 46.97 -34.86
N ASN A 31 -8.28 45.75 -34.36
CA ASN A 31 -9.32 45.05 -33.62
C ASN A 31 -9.58 45.67 -32.25
N ASN A 32 -10.79 45.44 -31.73
CA ASN A 32 -11.17 45.82 -30.37
C ASN A 32 -10.23 45.17 -29.35
N SER A 33 -9.80 45.93 -28.35
CA SER A 33 -8.85 45.45 -27.34
C SER A 33 -9.38 45.66 -25.93
N LYS A 34 -9.12 44.68 -25.06
CA LYS A 34 -9.44 44.69 -23.62
C LYS A 34 -8.15 44.53 -22.82
N ILE A 35 -8.12 45.10 -21.61
CA ILE A 35 -6.98 44.91 -20.70
C ILE A 35 -7.39 43.85 -19.67
N ILE A 36 -6.69 42.72 -19.67
CA ILE A 36 -6.90 41.61 -18.74
C ILE A 36 -5.55 41.36 -18.05
N ASP A 37 -5.52 41.36 -16.71
CA ASP A 37 -4.31 41.15 -15.91
C ASP A 37 -3.11 42.05 -16.31
N GLY A 38 -3.39 43.31 -16.65
CA GLY A 38 -2.37 44.30 -17.08
C GLY A 38 -1.84 44.09 -18.50
N GLN A 39 -2.34 43.10 -19.24
CA GLN A 39 -1.98 42.84 -20.63
C GLN A 39 -3.10 43.26 -21.59
N ARG A 40 -2.74 43.83 -22.73
CA ARG A 40 -3.68 44.18 -23.79
C ARG A 40 -3.95 42.95 -24.66
N VAL A 41 -5.18 42.47 -24.64
CA VAL A 41 -5.68 41.34 -25.43
C VAL A 41 -6.59 41.88 -26.54
N TYR A 42 -6.43 41.35 -27.76
CA TYR A 42 -7.23 41.74 -28.92
C TYR A 42 -8.30 40.67 -29.17
N GLU A 43 -9.51 41.11 -29.40
CA GLU A 43 -10.62 40.23 -29.77
C GLU A 43 -10.45 39.82 -31.24
N LEU A 44 -10.56 38.53 -31.52
CA LEU A 44 -10.48 37.96 -32.86
C LEU A 44 -11.87 37.45 -33.24
N GLU A 45 -12.28 37.73 -34.47
CA GLU A 45 -13.48 37.14 -35.04
C GLU A 45 -13.31 35.63 -35.21
N GLU A 46 -14.43 34.90 -35.22
CA GLU A 46 -14.41 33.47 -35.49
C GLU A 46 -13.84 33.22 -36.90
N SER A 47 -12.96 32.22 -37.02
CA SER A 47 -12.31 31.93 -38.29
C SER A 47 -13.29 31.33 -39.30
N ASP A 48 -13.37 31.89 -40.50
CA ASP A 48 -14.16 31.33 -41.61
C ASP A 48 -13.63 29.98 -42.11
N CYS A 49 -12.39 29.61 -41.74
CA CYS A 49 -11.78 28.36 -42.17
C CYS A 49 -12.39 27.17 -41.43
N LYS A 50 -13.11 26.31 -42.15
CA LYS A 50 -13.60 25.02 -41.63
C LYS A 50 -12.45 24.01 -41.56
N ILE A 51 -11.82 23.90 -40.40
CA ILE A 51 -10.80 22.88 -40.13
C ILE A 51 -11.52 21.56 -39.77
N PRO A 52 -11.14 20.41 -40.37
CA PRO A 52 -11.74 19.13 -40.01
C PRO A 52 -11.46 18.80 -38.52
N MET A 53 -12.52 18.54 -37.76
CA MET A 53 -12.40 18.09 -36.37
C MET A 53 -12.15 16.57 -36.30
N LEU A 54 -11.35 16.15 -35.32
CA LEU A 54 -11.29 14.76 -34.93
C LEU A 54 -12.63 14.37 -34.28
N THR A 55 -13.30 13.35 -34.81
CA THR A 55 -14.56 12.87 -34.24
C THR A 55 -14.32 12.04 -32.99
N THR A 56 -14.89 12.48 -31.86
CA THR A 56 -14.98 11.67 -30.65
C THR A 56 -16.00 10.55 -30.88
N GLN A 57 -15.68 9.32 -30.51
CA GLN A 57 -16.64 8.21 -30.63
C GLN A 57 -17.91 8.48 -29.80
N GLU A 58 -19.05 8.10 -30.34
CA GLU A 58 -20.33 8.23 -29.65
C GLU A 58 -20.37 7.39 -28.36
N PHE A 59 -20.94 7.95 -27.30
CA PHE A 59 -21.07 7.29 -26.02
C PHE A 59 -22.02 6.08 -26.12
N LYS A 60 -21.49 4.88 -25.88
CA LYS A 60 -22.29 3.64 -25.79
C LYS A 60 -22.53 3.29 -24.33
N GLU A 61 -23.80 3.20 -23.92
CA GLU A 61 -24.18 2.75 -22.58
C GLU A 61 -23.68 1.31 -22.32
N THR A 62 -23.01 1.12 -21.19
CA THR A 62 -22.58 -0.21 -20.70
C THR A 62 -23.77 -1.07 -20.28
N LYS A 63 -23.58 -2.40 -20.23
CA LYS A 63 -24.62 -3.34 -19.75
C LYS A 63 -25.19 -2.94 -18.38
N TRP A 64 -24.31 -2.52 -17.46
CA TRP A 64 -24.72 -2.06 -16.13
C TRP A 64 -25.53 -0.77 -16.16
N GLN A 65 -25.18 0.20 -17.02
CA GLN A 65 -25.92 1.45 -17.15
C GLN A 65 -27.34 1.20 -17.67
N LYS A 66 -27.50 0.31 -18.66
CA LYS A 66 -28.83 -0.12 -19.15
C LYS A 66 -29.66 -0.72 -18.02
N PHE A 67 -29.09 -1.69 -17.31
CA PHE A 67 -29.75 -2.33 -16.17
C PHE A 67 -30.11 -1.33 -15.05
N ALA A 68 -29.19 -0.43 -14.71
CA ALA A 68 -29.43 0.59 -13.69
C ALA A 68 -30.56 1.56 -14.09
N LYS A 69 -30.64 1.92 -15.37
CA LYS A 69 -31.71 2.76 -15.93
C LYS A 69 -33.06 2.05 -15.88
N GLU A 70 -33.13 0.79 -16.30
CA GLU A 70 -34.33 -0.05 -16.24
C GLU A 70 -34.83 -0.25 -14.79
N LYS A 71 -33.90 -0.42 -13.84
CA LYS A 71 -34.23 -0.59 -12.42
C LYS A 71 -34.38 0.73 -11.65
N GLY A 72 -34.22 1.89 -12.30
CA GLY A 72 -34.30 3.19 -11.65
C GLY A 72 -33.20 3.45 -10.59
N ILE A 73 -32.07 2.76 -10.68
CA ILE A 73 -30.94 2.88 -9.74
C ILE A 73 -30.19 4.18 -10.03
N LYS A 74 -30.31 5.15 -9.12
CA LYS A 74 -29.59 6.42 -9.19
C LYS A 74 -28.17 6.29 -8.60
N LYS A 75 -27.18 6.93 -9.24
CA LYS A 75 -25.80 7.01 -8.74
C LYS A 75 -25.79 7.75 -7.39
N ARG A 76 -25.24 7.11 -6.35
CA ARG A 76 -25.05 7.72 -5.03
C ARG A 76 -23.64 8.31 -4.93
N VAL A 77 -23.52 9.52 -4.39
CA VAL A 77 -22.22 10.11 -4.02
C VAL A 77 -21.80 9.47 -2.71
N LYS A 78 -20.63 8.81 -2.69
CA LYS A 78 -20.03 8.26 -1.46
C LYS A 78 -18.77 9.04 -1.14
N GLY A 79 -18.62 9.45 0.12
CA GLY A 79 -17.39 10.06 0.61
C GLY A 79 -16.25 9.05 0.75
N GLN A 80 -15.02 9.56 0.77
CA GLN A 80 -13.82 8.76 0.98
C GLN A 80 -13.71 8.21 2.41
N LYS A 81 -14.22 8.94 3.41
CA LYS A 81 -14.17 8.51 4.81
C LYS A 81 -15.47 7.85 5.26
N ILE A 82 -15.35 6.94 6.24
CA ILE A 82 -16.45 6.28 6.95
C ILE A 82 -16.18 6.45 8.44
N TYR A 83 -17.22 6.72 9.20
CA TYR A 83 -17.14 6.71 10.65
C TYR A 83 -17.09 5.27 11.16
N CYS A 84 -16.03 4.91 11.87
CA CYS A 84 -15.89 3.61 12.51
C CYS A 84 -16.38 3.72 13.97
N GLU A 85 -17.34 2.88 14.38
CA GLU A 85 -17.92 2.93 15.73
C GLU A 85 -16.94 2.44 16.81
N GLU A 86 -16.06 1.48 16.46
CA GLU A 86 -15.07 0.90 17.38
C GLU A 86 -14.00 1.93 17.79
N THR A 87 -13.42 2.62 16.80
CA THR A 87 -12.37 3.62 17.04
C THR A 87 -12.92 5.02 17.29
N LYS A 88 -14.24 5.22 17.10
CA LYS A 88 -14.94 6.52 17.19
C LYS A 88 -14.28 7.60 16.32
N LYS A 89 -13.72 7.21 15.17
CA LYS A 89 -12.96 8.09 14.27
C LYS A 89 -13.42 7.95 12.82
N TRP A 90 -13.17 9.01 12.05
CA TRP A 90 -13.38 9.02 10.61
C TRP A 90 -12.17 8.43 9.89
N GLU A 91 -12.32 7.20 9.44
CA GLU A 91 -11.27 6.43 8.78
C GLU A 91 -11.51 6.31 7.28
N MET A 92 -10.46 5.98 6.51
CA MET A 92 -10.59 5.88 5.06
C MET A 92 -11.34 4.60 4.66
N ARG A 93 -12.28 4.72 3.71
CA ARG A 93 -12.99 3.59 3.10
C ARG A 93 -12.09 2.70 2.26
N TYR A 94 -11.14 3.32 1.55
CA TYR A 94 -10.25 2.70 0.58
C TYR A 94 -8.88 3.38 0.63
N GLY A 95 -7.84 2.69 0.17
CA GLY A 95 -6.45 3.16 0.20
C GLY A 95 -5.58 2.44 1.25
N GLY A 96 -4.31 2.83 1.35
CA GLY A 96 -3.34 2.20 2.26
C GLY A 96 -3.74 2.29 3.73
N ALA A 97 -4.23 3.45 4.17
CA ALA A 97 -4.74 3.68 5.53
C ALA A 97 -6.25 3.38 5.67
N SER A 98 -6.79 2.48 4.84
CA SER A 98 -8.21 2.12 4.97
C SER A 98 -8.46 1.23 6.17
N ILE A 99 -9.70 1.24 6.67
CA ILE A 99 -10.15 0.39 7.77
C ILE A 99 -9.73 -1.07 7.56
N LYS A 100 -9.81 -1.57 6.31
CA LYS A 100 -9.43 -2.95 5.95
C LYS A 100 -7.94 -3.24 6.00
N ASN A 101 -7.10 -2.21 5.86
CA ASN A 101 -5.65 -2.35 5.72
C ASN A 101 -4.89 -1.92 6.98
N ASN A 102 -5.60 -1.43 8.01
CA ASN A 102 -5.05 -0.89 9.25
C ASN A 102 -4.49 -1.97 10.20
N ASP A 103 -4.56 -3.26 9.81
CA ASP A 103 -3.96 -4.34 10.57
C ASP A 103 -2.43 -4.17 10.64
N SER A 104 -1.87 -4.38 11.85
CA SER A 104 -0.43 -4.43 12.10
C SER A 104 0.25 -5.44 11.15
N MET A 105 1.53 -5.19 10.81
CA MET A 105 2.33 -6.14 10.05
C MET A 105 2.39 -7.51 10.73
N LEU A 106 2.44 -7.57 12.06
CA LEU A 106 2.42 -8.83 12.81
C LEU A 106 1.14 -9.62 12.56
N VAL A 107 -0.03 -8.95 12.56
CA VAL A 107 -1.31 -9.59 12.26
C VAL A 107 -1.31 -10.19 10.86
N LYS A 108 -0.77 -9.46 9.87
CA LYS A 108 -0.64 -9.94 8.49
C LYS A 108 0.34 -11.10 8.37
N ALA A 109 1.43 -11.09 9.12
CA ALA A 109 2.40 -12.17 9.14
C ALA A 109 1.80 -13.45 9.75
N ILE A 110 1.03 -13.33 10.84
CA ILE A 110 0.33 -14.46 11.47
C ILE A 110 -0.71 -15.05 10.51
N THR A 111 -1.54 -14.22 9.86
CA THR A 111 -2.57 -14.72 8.93
C THR A 111 -1.97 -15.40 7.69
N ASN A 112 -0.82 -14.92 7.23
CA ASN A 112 -0.10 -15.51 6.09
C ASN A 112 0.85 -16.65 6.49
N LYS A 113 0.99 -16.95 7.79
CA LYS A 113 1.97 -17.90 8.35
C LYS A 113 3.42 -17.60 7.90
N ASP A 114 3.82 -16.33 7.92
CA ASP A 114 5.17 -15.92 7.55
C ASP A 114 6.18 -16.16 8.70
N GLU A 115 6.81 -17.33 8.69
CA GLU A 115 7.83 -17.73 9.67
C GLU A 115 9.03 -16.78 9.71
N SER A 116 9.45 -16.25 8.55
CA SER A 116 10.64 -15.39 8.45
C SER A 116 10.42 -14.08 9.18
N TYR A 117 9.26 -13.46 8.98
CA TYR A 117 8.91 -12.23 9.70
C TYR A 117 8.75 -12.49 11.19
N ILE A 118 8.03 -13.56 11.56
CA ILE A 118 7.79 -13.92 12.96
C ILE A 118 9.10 -14.20 13.71
N SER A 119 10.05 -14.95 13.12
CA SER A 119 11.38 -15.15 13.70
C SER A 119 12.12 -13.83 13.93
N SER A 120 12.11 -12.93 12.94
CA SER A 120 12.76 -11.61 13.09
C SER A 120 12.09 -10.74 14.16
N PHE A 121 10.77 -10.84 14.28
CA PHE A 121 9.97 -10.14 15.28
C PHE A 121 10.28 -10.64 16.69
N ILE A 122 10.34 -11.95 16.88
CA ILE A 122 10.66 -12.58 18.18
C ILE A 122 12.05 -12.16 18.68
N ARG A 123 13.02 -11.99 17.78
CA ARG A 123 14.38 -11.54 18.12
C ARG A 123 14.43 -10.08 18.57
N ASN A 124 13.63 -9.20 17.96
CA ASN A 124 13.62 -7.77 18.26
C ASN A 124 12.62 -7.38 19.38
N ARG A 125 11.69 -8.29 19.70
CA ARG A 125 10.78 -8.31 20.85
C ARG A 125 10.09 -6.97 21.19
N ASP A 126 9.09 -6.63 20.38
CA ASP A 126 8.13 -5.57 20.70
C ASP A 126 6.91 -6.16 21.43
N ASP A 127 7.00 -6.26 22.76
CA ASP A 127 5.93 -6.85 23.60
C ASP A 127 4.59 -6.06 23.54
N GLU A 128 4.63 -4.80 23.10
CA GLU A 128 3.44 -3.98 22.90
C GLU A 128 2.53 -4.52 21.77
N GLU A 129 3.10 -4.95 20.64
CA GLU A 129 2.31 -5.46 19.51
C GLU A 129 1.65 -6.80 19.83
N LEU A 130 2.32 -7.65 20.63
CA LEU A 130 1.77 -8.90 21.14
C LEU A 130 0.51 -8.67 21.98
N SER A 131 0.46 -7.55 22.70
CA SER A 131 -0.66 -7.24 23.58
C SER A 131 -1.96 -6.95 22.82
N LEU A 132 -1.86 -6.53 21.56
CA LEU A 132 -2.97 -6.14 20.69
C LEU A 132 -3.60 -7.31 19.94
N LEU A 133 -2.99 -8.49 19.98
CA LEU A 133 -3.47 -9.67 19.27
C LEU A 133 -4.76 -10.21 19.89
N THR A 134 -5.68 -10.62 19.02
CA THR A 134 -6.90 -11.36 19.39
C THR A 134 -6.57 -12.81 19.73
N ASN A 135 -7.41 -13.48 20.53
CA ASN A 135 -7.19 -14.89 20.93
C ASN A 135 -7.01 -15.84 19.73
N LYS A 136 -7.69 -15.57 18.61
CA LYS A 136 -7.52 -16.35 17.38
C LYS A 136 -6.10 -16.20 16.81
N GLN A 137 -5.62 -14.97 16.67
CA GLN A 137 -4.28 -14.68 16.18
C GLN A 137 -3.20 -15.23 17.13
N ILE A 138 -3.46 -15.21 18.45
CA ILE A 138 -2.57 -15.80 19.44
C ILE A 138 -2.43 -17.31 19.21
N ASN A 139 -3.54 -18.03 18.97
CA ASN A 139 -3.50 -19.45 18.69
C ASN A 139 -2.75 -19.78 17.39
N ASP A 140 -3.02 -19.01 16.32
CA ASP A 140 -2.32 -19.14 15.04
C ASP A 140 -0.81 -18.85 15.21
N MET A 141 -0.46 -17.85 16.02
CA MET A 141 0.93 -17.51 16.34
C MET A 141 1.63 -18.60 17.17
N ILE A 142 0.95 -19.17 18.17
CA ILE A 142 1.48 -20.28 18.99
C ILE A 142 1.78 -21.49 18.11
N GLU A 143 0.92 -21.78 17.13
CA GLU A 143 1.18 -22.87 16.18
C GLU A 143 2.51 -22.66 15.42
N ILE A 144 2.76 -21.45 14.93
CA ILE A 144 4.02 -21.11 14.24
C ILE A 144 5.21 -21.13 15.21
N LEU A 145 5.03 -20.62 16.42
CA LEU A 145 6.06 -20.63 17.47
C LEU A 145 6.50 -22.06 17.84
N MET A 146 5.57 -23.02 17.80
CA MET A 146 5.86 -24.43 18.04
C MET A 146 6.73 -25.01 16.92
N GLU A 147 6.47 -24.67 15.65
CA GLU A 147 7.34 -25.08 14.54
C GLU A 147 8.74 -24.46 14.65
N LEU A 148 8.84 -23.24 15.18
CA LEU A 148 10.12 -22.58 15.43
C LEU A 148 10.92 -23.19 16.60
N LEU A 149 10.34 -24.06 17.44
CA LEU A 149 11.06 -24.71 18.54
C LEU A 149 12.16 -25.67 18.06
N ASP A 150 12.02 -26.20 16.85
CA ASP A 150 13.01 -27.12 16.24
C ASP A 150 14.19 -26.38 15.60
N THR A 151 14.12 -25.04 15.52
CA THR A 151 15.13 -24.20 14.88
C THR A 151 16.13 -23.60 15.88
N SER A 152 17.11 -22.84 15.37
CA SER A 152 18.10 -22.13 16.21
C SER A 152 17.48 -21.13 17.18
N ASP A 153 16.24 -20.69 16.95
CA ASP A 153 15.59 -19.59 17.66
C ASP A 153 14.69 -20.05 18.82
N ARG A 154 14.83 -21.33 19.22
CA ARG A 154 14.01 -21.99 20.25
C ARG A 154 13.87 -21.20 21.55
N LEU A 155 14.94 -20.59 22.05
CA LEU A 155 14.90 -19.89 23.35
C LEU A 155 13.98 -18.67 23.33
N ASP A 156 14.01 -17.91 22.24
CA ASP A 156 13.20 -16.70 22.13
C ASP A 156 11.75 -17.06 21.80
N ALA A 157 11.52 -18.11 21.00
CA ALA A 157 10.20 -18.71 20.82
C ALA A 157 9.59 -19.12 22.18
N ILE A 158 10.33 -19.84 23.03
CA ILE A 158 9.88 -20.23 24.38
C ILE A 158 9.52 -19.00 25.22
N LYS A 159 10.36 -17.94 25.23
CA LYS A 159 10.07 -16.72 25.98
C LYS A 159 8.78 -16.04 25.52
N THR A 160 8.53 -16.01 24.20
CA THR A 160 7.30 -15.42 23.65
C THR A 160 6.06 -16.26 23.98
N ILE A 161 6.18 -17.59 23.94
CA ILE A 161 5.13 -18.50 24.41
C ILE A 161 4.82 -18.22 25.89
N TYR A 162 5.84 -18.07 26.75
CA TYR A 162 5.64 -17.74 28.17
C TYR A 162 4.90 -16.41 28.39
N SER A 163 5.18 -15.37 27.60
CA SER A 163 4.40 -14.12 27.69
C SER A 163 2.95 -14.28 27.22
N LEU A 164 2.69 -15.18 26.29
CA LEU A 164 1.34 -15.42 25.74
C LEU A 164 0.50 -16.37 26.61
N LEU A 165 1.14 -17.26 27.37
CA LEU A 165 0.50 -18.23 28.28
C LEU A 165 -0.35 -17.60 29.38
N GLY A 166 -0.19 -16.30 29.67
CA GLY A 166 -1.05 -15.56 30.61
C GLY A 166 -2.48 -15.35 30.11
N ARG A 167 -2.77 -15.62 28.83
CA ARG A 167 -4.08 -15.32 28.20
C ARG A 167 -4.90 -16.57 27.87
N ASP A 168 -4.26 -17.62 27.32
CA ASP A 168 -4.94 -18.90 27.04
C ASP A 168 -3.92 -20.06 26.94
N VAL A 169 -4.18 -21.18 27.63
CA VAL A 169 -3.19 -22.26 27.89
C VAL A 169 -3.56 -23.56 27.15
N THR A 170 -4.78 -23.66 26.62
CA THR A 170 -5.36 -24.92 26.14
C THR A 170 -4.73 -25.45 24.84
N VAL A 171 -4.29 -24.55 23.97
CA VAL A 171 -3.66 -24.92 22.68
C VAL A 171 -2.21 -25.32 22.88
N VAL A 172 -1.49 -24.58 23.73
CA VAL A 172 -0.08 -24.88 24.07
C VAL A 172 0.02 -26.23 24.75
N SER A 173 -0.84 -26.52 25.73
CA SER A 173 -0.78 -27.79 26.46
C SER A 173 -1.05 -29.00 25.57
N LYS A 174 -2.00 -28.93 24.64
CA LYS A 174 -2.26 -30.00 23.67
C LYS A 174 -1.05 -30.27 22.78
N LYS A 175 -0.49 -29.24 22.14
CA LYS A 175 0.68 -29.40 21.27
C LYS A 175 1.93 -29.83 22.04
N LEU A 176 2.13 -29.36 23.28
CA LEU A 176 3.24 -29.81 24.11
C LEU A 176 3.14 -31.30 24.46
N VAL A 177 1.94 -31.80 24.78
CA VAL A 177 1.71 -33.23 25.03
C VAL A 177 1.96 -34.07 23.77
N GLU A 178 1.69 -33.53 22.58
CA GLU A 178 2.05 -34.20 21.32
C GLU A 178 3.58 -34.20 21.08
N CYS A 179 4.28 -33.15 21.53
CA CYS A 179 5.74 -33.02 21.39
C CYS A 179 6.53 -33.73 22.49
N THR A 180 5.89 -34.22 23.56
CA THR A 180 6.59 -34.99 24.60
C THR A 180 6.97 -36.36 24.05
N GLU A 181 8.16 -36.47 23.47
CA GLU A 181 8.87 -37.75 23.39
C GLU A 181 9.10 -38.30 24.81
N ASP A 182 9.33 -39.61 24.93
CA ASP A 182 9.68 -40.24 26.21
C ASP A 182 10.94 -39.58 26.80
N PHE A 183 10.72 -38.66 27.74
CA PHE A 183 11.78 -37.91 28.40
C PHE A 183 12.83 -38.84 29.03
N ASP A 184 12.39 -39.99 29.56
CA ASP A 184 13.26 -41.01 30.14
C ASP A 184 14.25 -41.59 29.12
N LYS A 185 13.81 -41.81 27.87
CA LYS A 185 14.68 -42.28 26.78
C LYS A 185 15.72 -41.21 26.41
N LEU A 186 15.32 -39.94 26.36
CA LEU A 186 16.23 -38.82 26.07
C LEU A 186 17.29 -38.62 27.16
N VAL A 187 16.88 -38.69 28.44
CA VAL A 187 17.79 -38.61 29.58
C VAL A 187 18.79 -39.77 29.56
N PHE A 188 18.33 -40.98 29.24
CA PHE A 188 19.18 -42.15 29.10
C PHE A 188 20.22 -41.97 27.98
N LEU A 189 19.79 -41.54 26.78
CA LEU A 189 20.69 -41.31 25.64
C LEU A 189 21.72 -40.23 25.95
N LYS A 190 21.31 -39.11 26.57
CA LYS A 190 22.21 -38.06 27.01
C LYS A 190 23.26 -38.58 27.99
N SER A 191 22.82 -39.33 29.01
CA SER A 191 23.72 -39.92 30.01
C SER A 191 24.74 -40.88 29.38
N LYS A 192 24.33 -41.66 28.37
CA LYS A 192 25.22 -42.54 27.61
C LYS A 192 26.23 -41.75 26.77
N ILE A 193 25.82 -40.67 26.12
CA ILE A 193 26.70 -39.77 25.37
C ILE A 193 27.72 -39.12 26.31
N ASP A 194 27.27 -38.62 27.46
CA ASP A 194 28.13 -37.96 28.45
C ASP A 194 29.17 -38.93 29.02
N TYR A 195 28.77 -40.17 29.30
CA TYR A 195 29.69 -41.24 29.69
C TYR A 195 30.75 -41.53 28.61
N LEU A 196 30.34 -41.61 27.34
CA LEU A 196 31.27 -41.84 26.23
C LEU A 196 32.26 -40.67 26.04
N LYS A 197 31.79 -39.43 26.18
CA LYS A 197 32.65 -38.22 26.16
C LYS A 197 33.66 -38.26 27.31
N TYR A 198 33.21 -38.59 28.52
CA TYR A 198 34.09 -38.75 29.68
C TYR A 198 35.16 -39.81 29.44
N LYS A 199 34.78 -40.98 28.91
CA LYS A 199 35.71 -42.06 28.58
C LYS A 199 36.73 -41.62 27.52
N LYS A 200 36.29 -40.95 26.45
CA LYS A 200 37.18 -40.43 25.39
C LYS A 200 38.23 -39.45 25.93
N ASN A 201 37.83 -38.56 26.85
CA ASN A 201 38.73 -37.57 27.44
C ASN A 201 39.72 -38.16 28.46
N LYS A 202 39.54 -39.42 28.89
CA LYS A 202 40.40 -40.11 29.87
C LYS A 202 41.46 -40.99 29.22
N VAL A 203 41.46 -41.13 27.89
CA VAL A 203 42.41 -41.96 27.10
C VAL A 203 43.47 -41.08 26.39
N LEU A 204 43.62 -39.82 26.82
CA LEU A 204 44.75 -38.93 26.52
C LEU A 204 45.57 -38.74 27.80
#